data_AF-A0A964BJE3-F1
#
_entry.id   AF-A0A964BJE3-F1
#
_cell.length_a   1.000
_cell.length_b   1.000
_cell.length_c   1.000
_cell.angle_alpha   90.00
_cell.angle_beta   90.00
_cell.angle_gamma   90.00
#
_symmetry.space_group_name_H-M   'P 1'
#
loop_
_entity.id
_entity.type
_entity.pdbx_description
1 polymer ?
#
loop_
_entity_poly.entity_id
_entity_poly.type
_entity_poly.pdbx_seq_one_letter_code
_entity_poly.pdbx_strand_id
1 'polypeptide(L)'
;MPRVRPRSEKVAIGFMIVWLVFWCAGILIVVFGLGAAVAGGEPLAMLMMAVWLAAAGFGLWSGGRKLRQLLTLGETPPRGTGRHEWTGDITDPPAR
;
A
#
# COMPACT_ATOMS: atom_id res chain seq x y z
N MET A 1 -18.03 21.33 11.05
CA MET A 1 -18.05 21.77 9.63
C MET A 1 -17.56 20.64 8.75
N PRO A 2 -18.34 20.13 7.78
CA PRO A 2 -17.86 19.08 6.88
C PRO A 2 -16.71 19.61 6.01
N ARG A 3 -15.49 19.07 6.19
CA ARG A 3 -14.34 19.38 5.31
C ARG A 3 -14.67 18.93 3.89
N VAL A 4 -14.73 19.87 2.95
CA VAL A 4 -14.86 19.55 1.53
C VAL A 4 -13.55 18.90 1.06
N ARG A 5 -13.56 17.61 0.73
CA ARG A 5 -12.37 16.91 0.23
C ARG A 5 -11.86 17.53 -1.07
N PRO A 6 -10.56 17.81 -1.22
CA PRO A 6 -9.98 18.35 -2.44
C PRO A 6 -10.17 17.37 -3.62
N ARG A 7 -10.31 17.92 -4.84
CA ARG A 7 -10.53 17.12 -6.07
C ARG A 7 -9.44 16.06 -6.28
N SER A 8 -8.19 16.38 -5.95
CA SER A 8 -7.05 15.46 -6.07
C SER A 8 -7.20 14.20 -5.20
N GLU A 9 -7.78 14.33 -4.01
CA GLU A 9 -8.00 13.19 -3.11
C GLU A 9 -9.06 12.24 -3.65
N LYS A 10 -10.13 12.78 -4.24
CA LYS A 10 -11.18 11.97 -4.88
C LYS A 10 -10.65 11.15 -6.06
N VAL A 11 -9.80 11.77 -6.89
CA VAL A 11 -9.14 11.08 -8.01
C VAL A 11 -8.18 10.00 -7.48
N ALA A 12 -7.41 10.29 -6.44
CA ALA A 12 -6.50 9.30 -5.84
C ALA A 12 -7.24 8.09 -5.25
N ILE A 13 -8.38 8.31 -4.58
CA ILE A 13 -9.25 7.25 -4.07
C ILE A 13 -9.81 6.41 -5.22
N GLY A 14 -10.35 7.06 -6.26
CA GLY A 14 -10.87 6.36 -7.44
C GLY A 14 -9.80 5.52 -8.14
N PHE A 15 -8.61 6.07 -8.33
CA PHE A 15 -7.47 5.36 -8.88
C PHE A 15 -7.08 4.14 -8.01
N MET A 16 -6.98 4.31 -6.68
CA MET A 16 -6.68 3.18 -5.80
C MET A 16 -7.74 2.08 -5.88
N ILE A 17 -9.02 2.41 -5.97
CA ILE A 17 -10.08 1.41 -6.12
C ILE A 17 -9.89 0.61 -7.41
N VAL A 18 -9.75 1.30 -8.55
CA VAL A 18 -9.54 0.63 -9.84
C VAL A 18 -8.27 -0.22 -9.83
N TRP A 19 -7.19 0.30 -9.25
CA TRP A 19 -5.94 -0.42 -9.08
C TRP A 19 -6.10 -1.70 -8.27
N LEU A 20 -6.78 -1.65 -7.13
CA LEU A 20 -7.05 -2.83 -6.30
C LEU A 20 -7.91 -3.87 -7.04
N VAL A 21 -8.93 -3.43 -7.77
CA VAL A 21 -9.77 -4.32 -8.57
C VAL A 21 -8.95 -5.01 -9.67
N PHE A 22 -8.10 -4.25 -10.37
CA PHE A 22 -7.22 -4.79 -11.40
C PHE A 22 -6.25 -5.85 -10.85
N TRP A 23 -5.60 -5.57 -9.72
CA TRP A 23 -4.70 -6.54 -9.08
C TRP A 23 -5.43 -7.77 -8.54
N CYS A 24 -6.64 -7.59 -8.00
CA CYS A 24 -7.48 -8.70 -7.58
C CYS A 24 -7.82 -9.63 -8.76
N ALA A 25 -8.20 -9.06 -9.91
CA ALA A 25 -8.43 -9.83 -11.13
C ALA A 25 -7.16 -10.56 -11.61
N GLY A 26 -6.01 -9.88 -11.58
CA GLY A 26 -4.71 -10.50 -11.90
C GLY A 26 -4.38 -11.69 -10.99
N ILE A 27 -4.62 -11.56 -9.69
CA ILE A 27 -4.45 -12.66 -8.72
C ILE A 27 -5.32 -13.86 -9.11
N LEU A 28 -6.59 -13.65 -9.46
CA LEU A 28 -7.49 -14.75 -9.86
C LEU A 28 -6.96 -15.51 -11.09
N ILE A 29 -6.45 -14.77 -12.08
CA ILE A 29 -5.84 -15.37 -13.28
C ILE A 29 -4.62 -16.20 -12.91
N VAL A 30 -3.74 -15.68 -12.05
CA VAL A 30 -2.53 -16.40 -11.64
C VAL A 30 -2.86 -17.60 -10.75
N VAL A 31 -3.90 -17.54 -9.90
CA VAL A 31 -4.38 -18.70 -9.15
C VAL A 31 -4.86 -19.80 -10.09
N PHE A 32 -5.60 -19.43 -11.15
CA PHE A 32 -6.03 -20.40 -12.17
C PHE A 32 -4.83 -21.00 -12.92
N GLY A 33 -3.87 -20.15 -13.32
CA GLY A 33 -2.62 -20.58 -13.95
C GLY A 33 -1.77 -21.49 -13.04
N LEU A 34 -1.75 -21.23 -11.74
CA LEU A 34 -1.06 -22.05 -10.75
C LEU A 34 -1.71 -23.44 -10.68
N GLY A 35 -3.04 -23.52 -10.70
CA GLY A 35 -3.76 -24.80 -10.78
C GLY A 35 -3.39 -25.61 -12.03
N ALA A 36 -3.28 -24.94 -13.18
CA ALA A 36 -2.82 -25.56 -14.42
C ALA A 36 -1.36 -26.03 -14.34
N ALA A 37 -0.46 -25.22 -13.77
CA ALA A 37 0.94 -25.59 -13.58
C ALA A 37 1.09 -26.79 -12.63
N VAL A 38 0.30 -26.82 -11.55
CA VAL A 38 0.23 -27.95 -10.61
C VAL A 38 -0.19 -29.24 -11.34
N ALA A 39 -1.22 -29.18 -12.18
CA ALA A 39 -1.64 -30.33 -12.98
C ALA A 39 -0.60 -30.74 -14.03
N GLY A 40 0.15 -29.78 -14.59
CA GLY A 40 1.22 -30.01 -15.56
C GLY A 40 2.55 -30.48 -14.95
N GLY A 41 2.70 -30.44 -13.63
CA GLY A 41 3.93 -30.87 -12.95
C GLY A 41 5.13 -29.96 -13.21
N GLU A 42 4.91 -28.66 -13.42
CA GLU A 42 5.99 -27.69 -13.71
C GLU A 42 6.41 -26.89 -12.46
N PRO A 43 7.36 -27.38 -11.64
CA PRO A 43 7.65 -26.80 -10.32
C PRO A 43 8.22 -25.37 -10.40
N LEU A 44 8.96 -25.04 -11.45
CA LEU A 44 9.52 -23.70 -11.63
C LEU A 44 8.41 -22.65 -11.88
N ALA A 45 7.43 -23.00 -12.71
CA ALA A 45 6.26 -22.15 -12.96
C ALA A 45 5.45 -21.96 -11.67
N MET A 46 5.26 -23.03 -10.89
CA MET A 46 4.58 -22.95 -9.59
C MET A 46 5.28 -21.99 -8.63
N LEU A 47 6.60 -22.12 -8.49
CA LEU A 47 7.39 -21.28 -7.59
C LEU A 47 7.33 -19.81 -8.00
N MET A 48 7.47 -19.53 -9.30
CA MET A 48 7.38 -18.17 -9.82
C MET A 48 5.99 -17.56 -9.60
N MET A 49 4.92 -18.32 -9.90
CA MET A 49 3.54 -17.87 -9.67
C MET A 49 3.24 -17.67 -8.18
N ALA A 50 3.76 -18.53 -7.30
CA ALA A 50 3.59 -18.41 -5.85
C ALA A 50 4.28 -17.15 -5.29
N VAL A 51 5.52 -16.88 -5.71
CA VAL A 51 6.25 -15.66 -5.33
C VAL A 51 5.52 -14.42 -5.84
N TRP A 52 5.06 -14.44 -7.08
CA TRP A 52 4.27 -13.35 -7.65
C TRP A 52 2.97 -13.13 -6.88
N LEU A 53 2.24 -14.19 -6.53
CA LEU A 53 1.01 -14.13 -5.74
C LEU A 53 1.26 -13.53 -4.35
N ALA A 54 2.35 -13.91 -3.70
CA ALA A 54 2.72 -13.34 -2.41
C ALA A 54 2.98 -11.83 -2.50
N ALA A 55 3.75 -11.40 -3.51
CA ALA A 55 4.04 -9.99 -3.75
C ALA A 55 2.78 -9.18 -4.10
N ALA A 56 1.95 -9.72 -5.01
CA ALA A 56 0.69 -9.11 -5.41
C ALA A 56 -0.30 -9.02 -4.24
N GLY A 57 -0.43 -10.08 -3.44
CA GLY A 57 -1.27 -10.13 -2.25
C GLY A 57 -0.84 -9.13 -1.20
N PHE A 58 0.47 -8.96 -0.97
CA PHE A 58 0.99 -7.94 -0.08
C PHE A 58 0.70 -6.52 -0.59
N GLY A 59 0.86 -6.28 -1.90
CA GLY A 59 0.49 -5.01 -2.54
C GLY A 59 -1.00 -4.70 -2.40
N LEU A 60 -1.86 -5.69 -2.58
CA LEU A 60 -3.30 -5.56 -2.45
C LEU A 60 -3.72 -5.27 -1.00
N TRP A 61 -3.13 -5.97 -0.03
CA TRP A 61 -3.41 -5.77 1.40
C TRP A 61 -2.96 -4.38 1.88
N SER A 62 -1.73 -3.98 1.55
CA SER A 62 -1.21 -2.65 1.90
C SER A 62 -2.01 -1.52 1.24
N GLY A 63 -2.36 -1.68 -0.04
CA GLY A 63 -3.22 -0.75 -0.77
C GLY A 63 -4.63 -0.65 -0.19
N GLY A 64 -5.24 -1.79 0.16
CA GLY A 64 -6.57 -1.87 0.78
C GLY A 64 -6.60 -1.22 2.16
N ARG A 65 -5.56 -1.42 2.97
CA ARG A 65 -5.42 -0.75 4.27
C ARG A 65 -5.36 0.77 4.11
N LYS A 66 -4.57 1.26 3.15
CA LYS A 66 -4.44 2.69 2.85
C LYS A 66 -5.75 3.28 2.35
N LEU A 67 -6.45 2.57 1.45
CA LEU A 67 -7.77 2.97 0.97
C LEU A 67 -8.79 3.04 2.12
N ARG A 68 -8.81 2.03 3.00
CA ARG A 68 -9.67 2.02 4.19
C ARG A 68 -9.40 3.24 5.07
N GLN A 69 -8.14 3.57 5.33
CA GLN A 69 -7.77 4.78 6.08
C GLN A 69 -8.29 6.07 5.40
N LEU A 70 -8.10 6.21 4.09
CA LEU A 70 -8.61 7.37 3.33
C LEU A 70 -10.14 7.47 3.38
N LEU A 71 -10.85 6.35 3.38
CA LEU A 71 -12.30 6.31 3.43
C LEU A 71 -12.84 6.60 4.84
N THR A 72 -12.25 6.02 5.89
CA THR A 72 -12.78 6.10 7.26
C THR A 72 -12.31 7.30 8.05
N LEU A 73 -11.04 7.72 7.89
CA LEU A 73 -10.45 8.77 8.72
C LEU A 73 -10.53 10.15 8.06
N GLY A 74 -10.70 10.24 6.73
CA GLY A 74 -10.71 11.52 6.00
C GLY A 74 -9.42 12.34 6.16
N GLU A 75 -8.42 11.76 6.82
CA GLU A 75 -7.13 12.33 7.11
C GLU A 75 -6.12 11.33 6.57
N THR A 76 -5.50 11.67 5.43
CA THR A 76 -4.10 11.32 5.26
C THR A 76 -3.42 11.69 6.57
N PRO A 77 -2.81 10.76 7.32
CA PRO A 77 -1.91 11.15 8.38
C PRO A 77 -0.96 12.18 7.76
N PRO A 78 -0.70 13.33 8.40
CA PRO A 78 0.31 14.23 7.89
C PRO A 78 1.52 13.35 7.61
N ARG A 79 2.04 13.39 6.37
CA ARG A 79 3.36 12.80 6.07
C ARG A 79 4.22 13.34 7.19
N GLY A 80 4.55 12.50 8.16
CA GLY A 80 5.38 12.89 9.27
C GLY A 80 6.64 13.36 8.60
N THR A 81 6.83 14.67 8.53
CA THR A 81 8.14 15.23 8.34
C THR A 81 8.93 14.54 9.43
N GLY A 82 9.88 13.69 9.06
CA GLY A 82 10.86 13.12 9.98
C GLY A 82 11.72 14.26 10.51
N ARG A 83 11.10 15.25 11.15
CA ARG A 83 11.73 16.24 11.96
C ARG A 83 12.15 15.43 13.17
N HIS A 84 13.35 14.84 13.05
CA HIS A 84 14.24 14.72 14.17
C HIS A 84 14.21 16.07 14.86
N GLU A 85 13.35 16.17 15.87
CA GLU A 85 13.43 17.23 16.85
C GLU A 85 14.76 16.98 17.54
N TRP A 86 15.77 17.70 17.08
CA TRP A 86 17.07 17.75 17.70
C TRP A 86 16.82 18.41 19.06
N THR A 87 16.58 17.60 20.08
CA THR A 87 16.44 18.03 21.47
C THR A 87 17.67 18.88 21.76
N GLY A 88 17.47 20.18 21.88
CA GLY A 88 18.52 21.18 22.10
C GLY A 88 19.09 21.09 23.50
N ASP A 89 19.76 19.98 23.79
CA ASP A 89 20.57 19.78 25.00
C ASP A 89 22.07 19.88 24.63
N ILE A 90 22.44 21.02 24.05
CA ILE A 90 23.81 21.52 24.10
C ILE A 90 23.74 22.84 24.85
N THR A 91 23.78 22.71 26.17
CA THR A 91 24.55 23.53 27.12
C THR A 91 24.75 25.01 26.79
N ASP A 92 24.24 25.85 27.70
CA ASP A 92 24.57 27.27 27.87
C ASP A 92 26.02 27.63 27.49
N PRO A 93 26.26 28.72 26.73
CA PRO A 93 27.61 29.26 26.61
C PRO A 93 28.04 29.80 27.99
N PRO A 94 29.29 29.55 28.44
CA PRO A 94 29.75 30.03 29.74
C PRO A 94 29.65 31.56 29.78
N ALA A 95 28.97 32.07 30.80
CA ALA A 95 28.89 33.49 31.10
C ALA A 95 30.31 34.05 31.24
N ARG A 96 30.55 35.18 30.55
CA ARG A 96 31.80 35.96 30.66
C ARG A 96 31.92 36.62 32.02
#